data_AF-A0A0P0Z8L1-F1
#
_entry.id   AF-A0A0P0Z8L1-F1
#
_cell.length_a   1.000
_cell.length_b   1.000
_cell.length_c   1.000
_cell.angle_alpha   90.00
_cell.angle_beta   90.00
_cell.angle_gamma   90.00
#
_symmetry.space_group_name_H-M   'P 1'
#
loop_
_entity.id
_entity.type
_entity.pdbx_description
1 polymer ?
#
loop_
_entity_poly.entity_id
_entity_poly.type
_entity_poly.pdbx_seq_one_letter_code
_entity_poly.pdbx_strand_id
1 'polypeptide(L)'
;MIAVLPPPPASLLVRPGDRAMRMGWVGEASGRPPRDRGEVWIVCHAAGNGERWTHLYRIDPRDPRTVYLERAAPGESVAALRRWALRHLGLAQGAGLVPLAA
;
A
#
# COMPACT_ATOMS: atom_id res chain seq x y z
N MET A 1 19.65 -16.58 -6.53
CA MET A 1 18.39 -16.17 -5.91
C MET A 1 18.14 -14.73 -6.33
N ILE A 2 17.28 -14.50 -7.32
CA ILE A 2 17.06 -13.16 -7.91
C ILE A 2 16.06 -12.44 -7.00
N ALA A 3 16.47 -11.33 -6.41
CA ALA A 3 15.57 -10.45 -5.69
C ALA A 3 14.51 -9.96 -6.69
N VAL A 4 13.26 -10.37 -6.48
CA VAL A 4 12.13 -9.87 -7.27
C VAL A 4 11.92 -8.43 -6.82
N LEU A 5 12.58 -7.50 -7.52
CA LEU A 5 12.30 -6.07 -7.43
C LEU A 5 10.78 -5.90 -7.55
N PRO A 6 10.13 -5.12 -6.67
CA PRO A 6 8.72 -4.81 -6.86
C PRO A 6 8.52 -4.27 -8.28
N PRO A 7 7.44 -4.67 -8.98
CA PRO A 7 7.10 -4.02 -10.22
C PRO A 7 6.98 -2.50 -10.00
N PRO A 8 7.25 -1.69 -11.04
CA PRO A 8 7.67 -0.29 -10.93
C PRO A 8 6.79 0.76 -10.21
N PRO A 9 5.55 0.55 -9.72
CA PRO A 9 4.88 1.57 -8.90
C PRO A 9 5.08 1.43 -7.38
N ALA A 10 5.26 0.21 -6.83
CA ALA A 10 5.43 0.05 -5.38
C ALA A 10 6.84 0.46 -4.89
N SER A 11 7.84 0.35 -5.76
CA SER A 11 9.21 0.80 -5.50
C SER A 11 9.32 2.32 -5.26
N LEU A 12 8.40 3.13 -5.80
CA LEU A 12 8.36 4.57 -5.56
C LEU A 12 7.84 4.94 -4.17
N LEU A 13 7.15 4.00 -3.49
CA LEU A 13 6.57 4.22 -2.17
C LEU A 13 7.56 3.97 -1.03
N VAL A 14 8.65 3.26 -1.32
CA VAL A 14 9.57 2.71 -0.33
C VAL A 14 10.93 3.38 -0.42
N ARG A 15 11.47 3.74 0.74
CA ARG A 15 12.87 4.12 0.93
C ARG A 15 13.68 2.91 1.42
N PRO A 16 15.01 2.90 1.31
CA PRO A 16 15.82 1.88 1.95
C PRO A 16 15.46 1.71 3.44
N GLY A 17 15.14 0.48 3.84
CA GLY A 17 14.70 0.14 5.20
C GLY A 17 13.19 0.15 5.42
N ASP A 18 12.40 0.67 4.48
CA ASP A 18 10.95 0.56 4.53
C ASP A 18 10.50 -0.88 4.25
N ARG A 19 9.35 -1.26 4.82
CA ARG A 19 8.68 -2.53 4.53
C ARG A 19 7.34 -2.24 3.91
N ALA A 20 7.01 -2.90 2.81
CA ALA A 20 5.71 -2.74 2.17
C ALA A 20 5.00 -4.08 1.99
N MET A 21 3.67 -4.00 1.99
CA MET A 21 2.76 -5.13 1.88
C MET A 21 1.64 -4.78 0.91
N ARG A 22 1.47 -5.63 -0.11
CA ARG A 22 0.37 -5.53 -1.06
C ARG A 22 -0.93 -5.94 -0.38
N MET A 23 -1.95 -5.09 -0.49
CA MET A 23 -3.27 -5.35 0.09
C MET A 23 -4.26 -5.92 -0.93
N GLY A 24 -4.06 -5.64 -2.22
CA GLY A 24 -4.95 -6.04 -3.31
C GLY A 24 -5.54 -4.81 -4.01
N TRP A 25 -6.56 -5.03 -4.82
CA TRP A 25 -7.24 -3.97 -5.57
C TRP A 25 -8.41 -3.42 -4.78
N VAL A 26 -8.69 -2.12 -4.91
CA VAL A 26 -9.96 -1.56 -4.46
C VAL A 26 -11.11 -2.32 -5.12
N GLY A 27 -12.06 -2.82 -4.34
CA GLY A 27 -13.20 -3.58 -4.88
C GLY A 27 -14.46 -2.74 -5.05
N GLU A 28 -15.51 -3.41 -5.52
CA GLU A 28 -16.81 -2.82 -5.82
C GLU A 28 -17.46 -2.14 -4.62
N ALA A 29 -17.34 -2.75 -3.44
CA ALA A 29 -17.92 -2.24 -2.20
C ALA A 29 -17.35 -0.88 -1.75
N SER A 30 -16.28 -0.38 -2.38
CA SER A 30 -15.75 0.97 -2.14
C SER A 30 -16.65 2.09 -2.68
N GLY A 31 -17.64 1.78 -3.54
CA GLY A 31 -18.46 2.79 -4.22
C GLY A 31 -17.72 3.59 -5.30
N ARG A 32 -16.43 3.33 -5.53
CA ARG A 32 -15.63 3.99 -6.56
C ARG A 32 -15.94 3.42 -7.95
N PRO A 33 -15.95 4.24 -9.01
CA PRO A 33 -16.11 3.74 -10.37
C PRO A 33 -14.92 2.83 -10.73
N PRO A 34 -15.11 1.82 -11.61
CA PRO A 34 -14.07 0.85 -11.94
C PRO A 34 -12.72 1.47 -12.35
N ARG A 35 -12.75 2.60 -13.07
CA ARG A 35 -11.56 3.33 -13.53
C ARG A 35 -10.72 3.98 -12.41
N ASP A 36 -11.24 4.06 -11.18
CA ASP A 36 -10.54 4.64 -10.03
C ASP A 36 -10.10 3.56 -9.02
N ARG A 37 -10.36 2.29 -9.32
CA ARG A 37 -10.07 1.15 -8.46
C ARG A 37 -8.63 0.67 -8.61
N GLY A 38 -7.74 1.42 -7.98
CA GLY A 38 -6.31 1.16 -7.95
C GLY A 38 -5.87 0.02 -7.04
N GLU A 39 -4.60 -0.37 -7.16
CA GLU A 39 -3.94 -1.29 -6.24
C GLU A 39 -3.55 -0.58 -4.95
N VAL A 40 -3.72 -1.25 -3.82
CA VAL A 40 -3.52 -0.71 -2.48
C VAL A 40 -2.32 -1.38 -1.81
N TRP A 41 -1.50 -0.56 -1.15
CA TRP A 41 -0.29 -0.97 -0.45
C TRP A 41 -0.25 -0.38 0.95
N ILE A 42 0.21 -1.17 1.93
CA ILE A 42 0.64 -0.67 3.23
C ILE A 42 2.15 -0.53 3.20
N VAL A 43 2.68 0.61 3.64
CA VAL A 43 4.11 0.89 3.75
C VAL A 43 4.43 1.30 5.18
N CYS A 44 5.29 0.52 5.83
CA CYS A 44 5.88 0.83 7.12
C CYS A 44 7.21 1.53 6.88
N HIS A 45 7.26 2.83 7.15
CA HIS A 45 8.46 3.61 6.98
C HIS A 45 9.45 3.37 8.13
N ALA A 46 10.72 3.19 7.79
CA ALA A 46 11.80 3.21 8.77
C ALA A 46 11.83 4.58 9.48
N ALA A 47 12.16 4.59 10.77
CA ALA A 47 12.23 5.83 11.54
C ALA A 47 13.41 6.68 11.04
N GLY A 48 13.13 7.69 10.20
CA GLY A 48 14.16 8.62 9.74
C GLY A 48 14.52 9.69 10.78
N ASN A 49 13.54 10.09 11.60
CA ASN A 49 13.62 11.17 12.58
C ASN A 49 13.11 10.75 13.98
N GLY A 50 13.16 9.45 14.29
CA GLY A 50 12.71 8.90 15.57
C GLY A 50 11.24 8.46 15.60
N GLU A 51 10.43 8.87 14.62
CA GLU A 51 9.02 8.45 14.50
C GLU A 51 8.85 7.43 13.37
N ARG A 52 8.18 6.32 13.68
CA ARG A 52 7.75 5.33 12.67
C ARG A 52 6.36 5.69 12.20
N TRP A 53 6.16 5.68 10.89
CA TRP A 53 4.85 5.91 10.27
C TRP A 53 4.48 4.71 9.41
N THR A 54 3.21 4.31 9.49
CA THR A 54 2.63 3.36 8.54
C THR A 54 1.63 4.10 7.67
N HIS A 55 1.81 4.02 6.36
CA HIS A 55 0.95 4.64 5.36
C HIS A 55 0.19 3.58 4.57
N LEU A 56 -1.01 3.95 4.14
CA LEU A 56 -1.82 3.20 3.21
C LEU A 56 -1.91 4.02 1.92
N TYR A 57 -1.34 3.48 0.85
CA TYR A 57 -1.32 4.10 -0.47
C TYR A 57 -2.23 3.36 -1.43
N ARG A 58 -2.77 4.10 -2.40
CA ARG A 58 -3.42 3.55 -3.60
C ARG A 58 -2.73 4.11 -4.84
N ILE A 59 -2.29 3.23 -5.72
CA ILE A 59 -1.74 3.61 -7.03
C ILE A 59 -2.90 3.94 -7.97
N ASP A 60 -2.81 5.03 -8.71
CA ASP A 60 -3.81 5.35 -9.74
C ASP A 60 -3.76 4.29 -10.85
N PRO A 61 -4.87 3.57 -11.14
CA PRO A 61 -4.86 2.55 -12.19
C PRO A 61 -4.71 3.13 -13.61
N ARG A 62 -4.88 4.45 -13.77
CA ARG A 62 -4.76 5.16 -15.07
C ARG A 62 -3.35 5.70 -15.30
N ASP A 63 -2.63 5.98 -14.23
CA ASP A 63 -1.24 6.45 -14.26
C ASP A 63 -0.46 5.90 -13.06
N PRO A 64 0.41 4.89 -13.26
CA PRO A 64 1.14 4.26 -12.16
C PRO A 64 2.15 5.19 -11.46
N ARG A 65 2.40 6.39 -12.00
CA ARG A 65 3.22 7.42 -11.34
C ARG A 65 2.43 8.27 -10.34
N THR A 66 1.11 8.21 -10.39
CA THR A 66 0.23 8.92 -9.48
C THR A 66 -0.15 8.00 -8.32
N VAL A 67 0.08 8.47 -7.09
CA VAL A 67 -0.20 7.73 -5.86
C VAL A 67 -1.03 8.59 -4.93
N TYR A 68 -2.09 8.00 -4.37
CA TYR A 68 -2.92 8.62 -3.36
C TYR A 68 -2.57 8.08 -1.98
N LEU A 69 -2.32 8.98 -1.02
CA LEU A 69 -2.29 8.63 0.40
C LEU A 69 -3.73 8.49 0.89
N GLU A 70 -4.18 7.26 1.12
CA GLU A 70 -5.53 6.98 1.64
C GLU A 70 -5.58 7.17 3.16
N ARG A 71 -4.49 6.84 3.86
CA ARG A 71 -4.39 7.02 5.32
C ARG A 71 -2.95 6.97 5.83
N ALA A 72 -2.68 7.70 6.91
CA ALA A 72 -1.44 7.60 7.69
C ALA A 72 -1.74 7.28 9.16
N ALA A 73 -0.86 6.53 9.82
CA ALA A 73 -0.94 6.25 11.25
C ALA A 73 0.47 6.16 11.87
N PRO A 74 0.67 6.69 13.09
CA PRO A 74 1.94 6.53 13.80
C PRO A 74 2.15 5.09 14.28
N GLY A 75 3.41 4.66 14.34
CA GLY A 75 3.85 3.33 14.80
C GLY A 75 3.54 2.18 13.84
N GLU A 76 3.67 0.93 14.32
CA GLU A 76 3.37 -0.30 13.57
C GLU A 76 1.86 -0.61 13.55
N SER A 77 1.05 0.32 13.04
CA SER A 77 -0.42 0.19 12.99
C SER A 77 -0.92 -0.61 11.77
N VAL A 78 -0.14 -1.58 11.28
CA VAL A 78 -0.45 -2.38 10.08
C VAL A 78 -1.82 -3.05 10.21
N ALA A 79 -2.11 -3.66 11.35
CA ALA A 79 -3.38 -4.34 11.58
C ALA A 79 -4.57 -3.37 11.57
N ALA A 80 -4.40 -2.16 12.10
CA ALA A 80 -5.47 -1.17 12.13
C ALA A 80 -5.73 -0.60 10.72
N LEU A 81 -4.67 -0.26 9.97
CA LEU A 81 -4.80 0.20 8.59
C LEU A 81 -5.35 -0.89 7.68
N ARG A 82 -4.96 -2.15 7.88
CA ARG A 82 -5.55 -3.30 7.18
C ARG A 82 -7.04 -3.42 7.44
N ARG A 83 -7.46 -3.36 8.71
CA ARG A 83 -8.89 -3.39 9.07
C ARG A 83 -9.65 -2.22 8.46
N TRP A 84 -9.05 -1.03 8.45
CA TRP A 84 -9.66 0.13 7.81
C TRP A 84 -9.81 -0.06 6.30
N ALA A 85 -8.76 -0.50 5.61
CA ALA A 85 -8.74 -0.71 4.16
C ALA A 85 -9.77 -1.75 3.73
N LEU A 86 -9.88 -2.87 4.46
CA LEU A 86 -10.90 -3.88 4.18
C LEU A 86 -12.32 -3.32 4.28
N ARG A 87 -12.58 -2.46 5.27
CA ARG A 87 -13.91 -1.85 5.46
C ARG A 87 -14.24 -0.75 4.46
N HIS A 88 -13.28 0.08 4.07
CA HIS A 88 -13.55 1.30 3.30
C HIS A 88 -13.20 1.17 1.80
N LEU A 89 -12.25 0.31 1.46
CA LEU A 89 -11.82 0.09 0.09
C LEU A 89 -12.35 -1.22 -0.50
N GLY A 90 -13.05 -2.03 0.32
CA GLY A 90 -13.72 -3.25 -0.12
C GLY A 90 -12.81 -4.19 -0.91
N LEU A 91 -11.57 -4.37 -0.44
CA LEU A 91 -10.48 -4.95 -1.24
C LEU A 91 -10.88 -6.26 -1.91
N ALA A 92 -10.72 -6.34 -3.23
CA ALA A 92 -10.89 -7.57 -3.99
C ALA A 92 -9.72 -8.53 -3.73
N GLN A 93 -9.98 -9.84 -3.72
CA GLN A 93 -9.01 -10.86 -3.32
C GLN A 93 -7.69 -10.78 -4.11
N GLY A 94 -6.59 -11.08 -3.42
CA GLY A 94 -5.21 -10.97 -3.91
C GLY A 94 -4.16 -10.60 -2.85
N ALA A 95 -4.55 -10.58 -1.56
CA ALA A 95 -3.68 -10.25 -0.44
C ALA A 95 -2.59 -11.31 -0.24
N GLY A 96 -1.38 -10.99 -0.68
CA GLY A 96 -0.16 -11.71 -0.34
C GLY A 96 0.81 -10.75 0.36
N LEU A 97 1.47 -11.22 1.42
CA LEU A 97 2.66 -10.57 1.93
C LEU A 97 3.74 -10.69 0.83
N VAL A 98 3.90 -9.64 0.03
CA VAL A 98 5.08 -9.52 -0.83
C VAL A 98 6.11 -8.74 -0.01
N PRO A 99 7.12 -9.38 0.58
CA PRO A 99 8.22 -8.63 1.16
C PRO A 99 8.89 -7.84 0.03
N LEU A 100 8.75 -6.52 0.06
CA LEU A 100 9.49 -5.64 -0.84
C LEU A 100 10.89 -5.46 -0.29
N ALA A 101 11.88 -6.05 -0.95
CA ALA A 101 13.27 -5.73 -0.73
C ALA A 101 13.58 -4.39 -1.42
N ALA A 102 14.25 -3.49 -0.68
CA ALA A 102 14.82 -2.25 -1.22
C ALA A 102 16.02 -2.56 -2.14
#